data_AF-A0AAP9Y691-F1
#
_entry.id   AF-A0AAP9Y691-F1
#
_cell.length_a   1.000
_cell.length_b   1.000
_cell.length_c   1.000
_cell.angle_alpha   90.00
_cell.angle_beta   90.00
_cell.angle_gamma   90.00
#
_symmetry.space_group_name_H-M   'P 1'
#
loop_
_entity.id
_entity.type
_entity.pdbx_description
1 polymer ?
#
loop_
_entity_poly.entity_id
_entity_poly.type
_entity_poly.pdbx_seq_one_letter_code
_entity_poly.pdbx_strand_id
1 'polypeptide(L)'
;MRWAGAAWVQGSWATVGGVGAGHAIERAVWLIGGCVLAACALSCLGGIAARIARGVRERRIVRAWAQPSLPDAASVGCPRLGVGRLVGGGNGRHRGRVQGPPSPRELSLLVAEVATRLRAGAPVSLAWRLALARIGVGGGGSGDDAYPPVLDEWASEPGRWGFLPASLRRTDAVAARSSAASIAVACRFSRVLGAPLAGVLDAIGGAIDDAQAVEEARRVASAGPLMSARVLSALPFVGIVAACALGASPWEFYTGGKAGSVCALIGVVAWIAGIASCRRILDRCRSSEDTGVDPALACDLVASGLACGAAIPRALDALADACAQECLAWTAASLRLGTTWADAWEDTPAWAHPLHDALEASWTCGSAPEIMLARCAAWERRTRLADAQTRAEELSVRLVGPLGVFFLPAFLALGIAPLLAYLMAGIEA
;
A
#
# COMPACT_ATOMS: atom_id res chain seq x y z
N MET A 1 -79.78 -28.68 6.47
CA MET A 1 -78.57 -27.83 6.34
C MET A 1 -77.82 -27.93 7.68
N ARG A 2 -77.04 -29.00 7.90
CA ARG A 2 -75.56 -29.06 7.90
C ARG A 2 -74.86 -27.96 8.73
N TRP A 3 -74.34 -28.37 9.92
CA TRP A 3 -73.01 -28.12 10.56
C TRP A 3 -72.33 -26.73 10.39
N ALA A 4 -71.62 -26.09 11.33
CA ALA A 4 -71.09 -26.27 12.69
C ALA A 4 -70.54 -24.84 13.09
N GLY A 5 -70.50 -24.36 14.33
CA GLY A 5 -69.66 -24.83 15.43
C GLY A 5 -68.20 -24.32 15.33
N ALA A 6 -67.88 -23.16 15.92
CA ALA A 6 -66.52 -22.76 16.35
C ALA A 6 -66.66 -21.54 17.31
N ALA A 7 -66.94 -21.77 18.59
CA ALA A 7 -65.91 -21.87 19.64
C ALA A 7 -65.03 -20.61 19.73
N TRP A 8 -65.55 -19.60 20.43
CA TRP A 8 -64.72 -18.56 21.05
C TRP A 8 -63.86 -19.23 22.13
N VAL A 9 -62.64 -19.61 21.77
CA VAL A 9 -61.62 -20.03 22.74
C VAL A 9 -61.04 -18.76 23.36
N GLN A 10 -61.54 -18.49 24.56
CA GLN A 10 -60.99 -17.57 25.54
C GLN A 10 -59.63 -18.13 25.99
N GLY A 11 -58.60 -17.90 25.18
CA GLY A 11 -57.22 -18.30 25.44
C GLY A 11 -56.45 -17.16 26.08
N SER A 12 -56.35 -17.20 27.41
CA SER A 12 -55.43 -16.44 28.22
C SER A 12 -53.99 -16.61 27.71
N TRP A 13 -53.46 -15.62 26.99
CA TRP A 13 -52.01 -15.46 26.87
C TRP A 13 -51.55 -14.51 27.94
N ALA A 14 -51.08 -15.14 29.01
CA ALA A 14 -50.35 -14.57 30.11
C ALA A 14 -49.33 -13.53 29.62
N THR A 15 -49.62 -12.28 29.95
CA THR A 15 -48.72 -11.14 29.96
C THR A 15 -47.75 -11.24 31.15
N VAL A 16 -46.89 -12.27 31.19
CA VAL A 16 -45.79 -12.29 32.17
C VAL A 16 -44.58 -12.98 31.52
N GLY A 17 -43.68 -12.17 30.92
CA GLY A 17 -42.38 -12.66 30.44
C GLY A 17 -41.71 -11.85 29.33
N GLY A 18 -42.46 -11.05 28.56
CA GLY A 18 -41.94 -10.43 27.32
C GLY A 18 -41.31 -9.04 27.44
N VAL A 19 -41.57 -8.29 28.52
CA VAL A 19 -41.16 -6.87 28.62
C VAL A 19 -39.66 -6.73 28.92
N GLY A 20 -39.09 -7.65 29.71
CA GLY A 20 -37.66 -7.65 30.05
C GLY A 20 -36.76 -8.07 28.89
N ALA A 21 -37.20 -9.04 28.07
CA ALA A 21 -36.45 -9.47 26.88
C ALA A 21 -36.41 -8.39 25.80
N GLY A 22 -37.50 -7.63 25.62
CA GLY A 22 -37.55 -6.51 24.68
C GLY A 22 -36.56 -5.40 25.02
N HIS A 23 -36.49 -4.96 26.29
CA HIS A 23 -35.54 -3.95 26.73
C HIS A 23 -34.08 -4.42 26.66
N ALA A 24 -33.83 -5.71 26.88
CA ALA A 24 -32.49 -6.29 26.77
C ALA A 24 -32.00 -6.32 25.31
N ILE A 25 -32.86 -6.69 24.37
CA ILE A 25 -32.56 -6.67 22.93
C ILE A 25 -32.32 -5.23 22.45
N GLU A 26 -33.15 -4.29 22.87
CA GLU A 26 -33.02 -2.87 22.55
C GLU A 26 -31.69 -2.29 23.06
N ARG A 27 -31.32 -2.58 24.32
CA ARG A 27 -30.01 -2.18 24.88
C ARG A 27 -28.83 -2.83 24.15
N ALA A 28 -28.94 -4.11 23.80
CA ALA A 28 -27.87 -4.81 23.07
C ALA A 28 -27.66 -4.22 21.67
N VAL A 29 -28.75 -3.88 20.97
CA VAL A 29 -28.71 -3.22 19.66
C VAL A 29 -28.04 -1.85 19.73
N TRP A 30 -28.40 -1.01 20.71
CA TRP A 30 -27.78 0.29 20.91
C TRP A 30 -26.30 0.20 21.31
N LEU A 31 -25.94 -0.78 22.16
CA LEU A 31 -24.54 -1.03 22.53
C LEU A 31 -23.70 -1.47 21.34
N ILE A 32 -24.21 -2.39 20.51
CA ILE A 32 -23.50 -2.87 19.32
C ILE A 32 -23.37 -1.73 18.29
N GLY A 33 -24.45 -1.00 18.01
CA GLY A 33 -24.42 0.15 17.09
C GLY A 33 -23.46 1.25 17.56
N GLY A 34 -23.48 1.58 18.85
CA GLY A 34 -22.56 2.55 19.46
C GLY A 34 -21.10 2.11 19.40
N CYS A 35 -20.81 0.83 19.68
CA CYS A 35 -19.45 0.29 19.58
C CYS A 35 -18.90 0.33 18.14
N VAL A 36 -19.74 0.00 17.15
CA VAL A 36 -19.32 0.03 15.73
C VAL A 36 -19.11 1.48 15.25
N LEU A 37 -19.97 2.43 15.66
CA LEU A 37 -19.79 3.85 15.37
C LEU A 37 -18.52 4.43 15.99
N ALA A 38 -18.26 4.12 17.27
CA ALA A 38 -17.04 4.54 17.96
C ALA A 38 -15.78 3.98 17.29
N ALA A 39 -15.78 2.69 16.91
CA ALA A 39 -14.67 2.06 16.21
C ALA A 39 -14.42 2.70 14.82
N CYS A 40 -15.48 3.05 14.09
CA CYS A 40 -15.39 3.74 12.81
C CYS A 40 -14.87 5.18 12.95
N ALA A 41 -15.34 5.94 13.95
CA ALA A 41 -14.89 7.29 14.23
C ALA A 41 -13.41 7.33 14.64
N LEU A 42 -12.98 6.43 15.53
CA LEU A 42 -11.57 6.24 15.90
C LEU A 42 -10.69 5.90 14.68
N SER A 43 -11.19 5.05 13.77
CA SER A 43 -10.47 4.71 12.54
C SER A 43 -10.31 5.90 11.59
N CYS A 44 -11.33 6.75 11.45
CA CYS A 44 -11.29 7.95 10.63
C CYS A 44 -10.37 9.03 11.21
N LEU A 45 -10.48 9.31 12.51
CA LEU A 45 -9.62 10.29 13.21
C LEU A 45 -8.15 9.86 13.19
N GLY A 46 -7.87 8.57 13.42
CA GLY A 46 -6.53 8.01 13.28
C GLY A 46 -5.93 8.25 11.89
N GLY A 47 -6.77 8.21 10.84
CA GLY A 47 -6.34 8.47 9.47
C GLY A 47 -6.02 9.91 9.13
N ILE A 48 -6.75 10.86 9.73
CA ILE A 48 -6.48 12.30 9.56
C ILE A 48 -5.17 12.65 10.27
N ALA A 49 -4.99 12.20 11.51
CA ALA A 49 -3.76 12.42 12.28
C ALA A 49 -2.52 11.85 11.55
N ALA A 50 -2.64 10.65 10.97
CA ALA A 50 -1.56 10.03 10.20
C ALA A 50 -1.21 10.79 8.91
N ARG A 51 -2.19 11.40 8.21
CA ARG A 51 -1.90 12.24 7.03
C ARG A 51 -1.15 13.52 7.41
N ILE A 52 -1.56 14.17 8.50
CA ILE A 52 -0.90 15.38 8.99
C ILE A 52 0.54 15.07 9.43
N ALA A 53 0.75 13.99 10.18
CA ALA A 53 2.07 13.55 10.60
C ALA A 53 2.99 13.22 9.40
N ARG A 54 2.47 12.59 8.33
CA ARG A 54 3.21 12.33 7.08
C ARG A 54 3.65 13.61 6.38
N GLY A 55 2.74 14.56 6.19
CA GLY A 55 3.07 15.84 5.55
C GLY A 55 4.13 16.64 6.31
N VAL A 56 4.17 16.52 7.65
CA VAL A 56 5.22 17.12 8.48
C VAL A 56 6.55 16.36 8.33
N ARG A 57 6.52 15.03 8.27
CA ARG A 57 7.72 14.19 8.08
C ARG A 57 8.38 14.41 6.73
N GLU A 58 7.61 14.37 5.64
CA GLU A 58 8.11 14.62 4.28
C GLU A 58 8.81 15.97 4.16
N ARG A 59 8.21 17.03 4.72
CA ARG A 59 8.80 18.38 4.73
C ARG A 59 10.12 18.46 5.49
N ARG A 60 10.27 17.71 6.60
CA ARG A 60 11.56 17.65 7.33
C ARG A 60 12.63 16.93 6.52
N ILE A 61 12.27 15.87 5.82
CA ILE A 61 13.22 15.06 5.05
C ILE A 61 13.68 15.83 3.82
N VAL A 62 12.78 16.40 3.02
CA VAL A 62 13.17 17.26 1.89
C VAL A 62 14.13 18.37 2.34
N ARG A 63 13.91 18.94 3.54
CA ARG A 63 14.84 19.92 4.14
C ARG A 63 16.19 19.31 4.54
N ALA A 64 16.19 18.13 5.16
CA ALA A 64 17.43 17.44 5.55
C ALA A 64 18.29 17.06 4.33
N TRP A 65 17.66 16.72 3.22
CA TRP A 65 18.32 16.36 1.96
C TRP A 65 18.73 17.58 1.12
N ALA A 66 18.04 18.71 1.29
CA ALA A 66 18.41 19.99 0.69
C ALA A 66 19.55 20.70 1.45
N GLN A 67 19.86 20.29 2.68
CA GLN A 67 20.98 20.85 3.44
C GLN A 67 22.32 20.28 2.93
N PRO A 68 23.35 21.11 2.73
CA PRO A 68 24.68 20.62 2.38
C PRO A 68 25.17 19.64 3.46
N SER A 69 25.60 18.46 3.04
CA SER A 69 26.35 17.57 3.92
C SER A 69 27.70 18.20 4.19
N LEU A 70 27.82 18.93 5.31
CA LEU A 70 29.12 19.25 5.87
C LEU A 70 29.79 17.92 6.21
N PRO A 71 30.99 17.63 5.68
CA PRO A 71 31.74 16.47 6.13
C PRO A 71 31.98 16.65 7.63
N ASP A 72 31.52 15.69 8.44
CA ASP A 72 31.93 15.60 9.83
C ASP A 72 33.46 15.57 9.84
N ALA A 73 34.07 16.65 10.32
CA ALA A 73 35.53 16.79 10.46
C ALA A 73 36.16 15.69 11.34
N ALA A 74 35.33 14.86 11.99
CA ALA A 74 35.74 13.68 12.74
C ALA A 74 36.02 12.44 11.88
N SER A 75 35.60 12.41 10.60
CA SER A 75 35.66 11.20 9.75
C SER A 75 36.84 11.15 8.76
N VAL A 76 37.56 12.27 8.55
CA VAL A 76 38.80 12.30 7.77
C VAL A 76 39.99 12.20 8.72
N GLY A 77 40.15 11.02 9.32
CA GLY A 77 41.32 10.72 10.14
C GLY A 77 42.52 10.37 9.28
N CYS A 78 43.38 11.34 8.97
CA CYS A 78 44.82 11.05 8.79
C CYS A 78 45.35 10.47 10.12
N PRO A 79 46.19 9.42 10.12
CA PRO A 79 46.75 8.89 11.35
C PRO A 79 47.80 9.86 11.89
N ARG A 80 47.37 10.81 12.72
CA ARG A 80 48.29 11.58 13.58
C ARG A 80 48.30 10.93 14.95
N LEU A 81 49.43 10.32 15.27
CA LEU A 81 49.85 9.99 16.64
C LEU A 81 49.71 11.25 17.50
N GLY A 82 48.68 11.27 18.34
CA GLY A 82 48.34 12.39 19.21
C GLY A 82 47.74 11.85 20.50
N VAL A 83 48.61 11.64 21.48
CA VAL A 83 48.26 11.32 22.86
C VAL A 83 47.32 12.39 23.41
N GLY A 84 46.12 12.04 23.82
CA GLY A 84 45.28 12.96 24.59
C GLY A 84 43.79 12.70 24.60
N ARG A 85 43.32 12.16 25.73
CA ARG A 85 41.98 12.32 26.28
C ARG A 85 40.89 11.36 25.76
N LEU A 86 40.87 10.20 26.40
CA LEU A 86 39.70 9.33 26.54
C LEU A 86 38.52 10.14 27.11
N VAL A 87 37.60 10.58 26.25
CA VAL A 87 36.29 11.09 26.66
C VAL A 87 35.24 10.25 25.98
N GLY A 88 34.53 9.45 26.79
CA GLY A 88 33.16 9.04 26.52
C GLY A 88 32.99 7.95 25.45
N GLY A 89 33.35 6.71 25.80
CA GLY A 89 32.75 5.52 25.19
C GLY A 89 31.26 5.48 25.47
N GLY A 90 30.49 6.23 24.69
CA GLY A 90 29.03 6.21 24.69
C GLY A 90 28.58 4.95 23.98
N ASN A 91 28.39 3.87 24.75
CA ASN A 91 27.66 2.68 24.33
C ASN A 91 26.23 3.13 23.97
N GLY A 92 26.04 3.53 22.72
CA GLY A 92 24.81 4.10 22.18
C GLY A 92 23.75 3.02 22.03
N ARG A 93 23.24 2.55 23.18
CA ARG A 93 21.98 1.82 23.27
C ARG A 93 20.96 2.54 22.40
N HIS A 94 20.47 1.82 21.39
CA HIS A 94 19.38 2.18 20.47
C HIS A 94 18.28 3.00 21.18
N ARG A 95 18.47 4.32 21.24
CA ARG A 95 17.48 5.26 21.78
C ARG A 95 16.79 5.90 20.60
N GLY A 96 15.62 5.36 20.27
CA GLY A 96 14.73 5.99 19.30
C GLY A 96 13.64 5.06 18.78
N ARG A 97 12.74 4.60 19.65
CA ARG A 97 11.44 4.04 19.24
C ARG A 97 10.73 5.04 18.30
N VAL A 98 10.04 4.46 17.30
CA VAL A 98 9.08 5.08 16.35
C VAL A 98 9.71 5.74 15.11
N GLN A 99 10.35 4.96 14.25
CA GLN A 99 10.35 5.28 12.82
C GLN A 99 9.82 4.05 12.07
N GLY A 100 8.68 4.20 11.40
CA GLY A 100 8.15 3.16 10.52
C GLY A 100 9.07 2.93 9.31
N PRO A 101 8.76 1.94 8.45
CA PRO A 101 9.52 1.73 7.22
C PRO A 101 9.65 3.04 6.42
N PRO A 102 10.80 3.27 5.76
CA PRO A 102 11.00 4.47 4.95
C PRO A 102 9.95 4.56 3.85
N SER A 103 9.61 5.77 3.43
CA SER A 103 8.72 5.94 2.27
C SER A 103 9.43 5.54 0.96
N PRO A 104 8.70 5.16 -0.12
CA PRO A 104 9.33 4.87 -1.41
C PRO A 104 10.22 6.01 -1.92
N ARG A 105 9.79 7.26 -1.68
CA ARG A 105 10.57 8.46 -1.99
C ARG A 105 11.86 8.57 -1.18
N GLU A 106 11.82 8.20 0.10
CA GLU A 106 13.03 8.16 0.94
C GLU A 106 14.02 7.12 0.41
N LEU A 107 13.51 5.98 -0.07
CA LEU A 107 14.32 4.93 -0.68
C LEU A 107 14.93 5.39 -2.02
N SER A 108 14.19 6.07 -2.90
CA SER A 108 14.75 6.60 -4.15
C SER A 108 15.84 7.65 -3.91
N LEU A 109 15.62 8.59 -2.98
CA LEU A 109 16.64 9.57 -2.58
C LEU A 109 17.88 8.91 -1.97
N LEU A 110 17.69 7.88 -1.15
CA LEU A 110 18.77 7.15 -0.52
C LEU A 110 19.63 6.41 -1.56
N VAL A 111 19.00 5.75 -2.53
CA VAL A 111 19.68 5.07 -3.64
C VAL A 111 20.45 6.07 -4.50
N ALA A 112 19.84 7.21 -4.85
CA ALA A 112 20.49 8.28 -5.61
C ALA A 112 21.70 8.86 -4.86
N GLU A 113 21.62 9.00 -3.53
CA GLU A 113 22.76 9.46 -2.73
C GLU A 113 23.92 8.47 -2.70
N VAL A 114 23.60 7.19 -2.59
CA VAL A 114 24.62 6.15 -2.61
C VAL A 114 25.28 6.12 -3.98
N ALA A 115 24.51 6.13 -5.07
CA ALA A 115 25.02 6.16 -6.43
C ALA A 115 25.95 7.35 -6.68
N THR A 116 25.53 8.56 -6.27
CA THR A 116 26.36 9.78 -6.41
C THR A 116 27.65 9.72 -5.59
N ARG A 117 27.64 9.17 -4.37
CA ARG A 117 28.85 8.96 -3.57
C ARG A 117 29.80 7.91 -4.17
N LEU A 118 29.26 6.81 -4.71
CA LEU A 118 30.05 5.79 -5.39
C LEU A 118 30.76 6.37 -6.61
N ARG A 119 30.07 7.21 -7.40
CA ARG A 119 30.68 7.94 -8.53
C ARG A 119 31.77 8.92 -8.10
N ALA A 120 31.67 9.48 -6.89
CA ALA A 120 32.70 10.31 -6.29
C ALA A 120 33.89 9.49 -5.72
N GLY A 121 33.89 8.16 -5.85
CA GLY A 121 34.96 7.27 -5.39
C GLY A 121 34.85 6.86 -3.91
N ALA A 122 33.73 7.11 -3.25
CA ALA A 122 33.53 6.64 -1.88
C ALA A 122 33.42 5.10 -1.84
N PRO A 123 34.01 4.42 -0.84
CA PRO A 123 33.83 2.98 -0.69
C PRO A 123 32.37 2.65 -0.36
N VAL A 124 31.88 1.52 -0.87
CA VAL A 124 30.46 1.11 -0.81
C VAL A 124 29.90 1.16 0.60
N SER A 125 30.59 0.58 1.57
CA SER A 125 30.18 0.56 2.98
C SER A 125 30.07 1.96 3.60
N LEU A 126 30.92 2.91 3.19
CA LEU A 126 30.88 4.30 3.64
C LEU A 126 29.72 5.07 2.99
N ALA A 127 29.50 4.87 1.68
CA ALA A 127 28.40 5.48 0.96
C ALA A 127 27.04 5.12 1.58
N TRP A 128 26.82 3.83 1.88
CA TRP A 128 25.62 3.34 2.56
C TRP A 128 25.50 3.87 3.98
N ARG A 129 26.58 3.83 4.77
CA ARG A 129 26.56 4.30 6.17
C ARG A 129 26.16 5.78 6.26
N LEU A 130 26.70 6.63 5.38
CA LEU A 130 26.37 8.07 5.36
C LEU A 130 24.92 8.32 4.88
N ALA A 131 24.45 7.58 3.87
CA ALA A 131 23.08 7.74 3.38
C ALA A 131 22.04 7.30 4.42
N LEU A 132 22.28 6.16 5.09
CA LEU A 132 21.42 5.64 6.16
C LEU A 132 21.37 6.57 7.38
N ALA A 133 22.49 7.21 7.73
CA ALA A 133 22.53 8.18 8.80
C ALA A 133 21.55 9.36 8.58
N ARG A 134 21.36 9.81 7.33
CA ARG A 134 20.42 10.91 7.02
C ARG A 134 18.96 10.58 7.28
N ILE A 135 18.57 9.32 7.10
CA ILE A 135 17.22 8.85 7.42
C ILE A 135 17.08 8.38 8.87
N GLY A 136 18.10 8.62 9.71
CA GLY A 136 18.10 8.25 11.13
C GLY A 136 18.19 6.74 11.37
N VAL A 137 18.57 5.96 10.36
CA VAL A 137 18.79 4.53 10.44
C VAL A 137 20.26 4.32 10.78
N GLY A 138 20.56 4.29 12.09
CA GLY A 138 21.92 4.13 12.60
C GLY A 138 22.50 2.77 12.20
N GLY A 139 23.65 2.77 11.52
CA GLY A 139 24.32 1.58 10.99
C GLY A 139 24.80 0.64 12.08
N GLY A 140 24.05 -0.44 12.30
CA GLY A 140 24.41 -1.58 13.15
C GLY A 140 24.82 -2.83 12.36
N GLY A 141 25.21 -2.69 11.10
CA GLY A 141 25.78 -3.78 10.31
C GLY A 141 27.29 -3.83 10.49
N SER A 142 27.77 -4.77 11.31
CA SER A 142 29.17 -5.19 11.31
C SER A 142 29.35 -6.18 10.18
N GLY A 143 30.00 -5.79 9.08
CA GLY A 143 30.32 -6.73 8.02
C GLY A 143 30.88 -6.07 6.77
N ASP A 144 31.76 -6.81 6.11
CA ASP A 144 32.31 -6.61 4.76
C ASP A 144 31.23 -6.73 3.66
N ASP A 145 29.98 -6.42 3.99
CA ASP A 145 28.81 -6.69 3.17
C ASP A 145 28.59 -5.59 2.12
N ALA A 146 28.31 -6.01 0.89
CA ALA A 146 28.09 -5.14 -0.26
C ALA A 146 26.86 -4.22 -0.12
N TYR A 147 25.91 -4.56 0.76
CA TYR A 147 24.72 -3.75 1.06
C TYR A 147 24.22 -3.98 2.50
N PRO A 148 23.48 -3.03 3.09
CA PRO A 148 23.07 -3.11 4.48
C PRO A 148 21.91 -4.11 4.71
N PRO A 149 21.97 -4.99 5.74
CA PRO A 149 20.96 -6.02 6.00
C PRO A 149 19.58 -5.46 6.36
N VAL A 150 19.51 -4.18 6.75
CA VAL A 150 18.26 -3.47 7.03
C VAL A 150 17.33 -3.41 5.80
N LEU A 151 17.89 -3.50 4.58
CA LEU A 151 17.09 -3.55 3.36
C LEU A 151 16.30 -4.85 3.25
N ASP A 152 16.89 -5.99 3.67
CA ASP A 152 16.19 -7.27 3.71
C ASP A 152 15.12 -7.28 4.82
N GLU A 153 15.39 -6.61 5.96
CA GLU A 153 14.37 -6.41 7.00
C GLU A 153 13.19 -5.58 6.47
N TRP A 154 13.47 -4.50 5.73
CA TRP A 154 12.42 -3.68 5.10
C TRP A 154 11.73 -4.37 3.93
N ALA A 155 12.34 -5.35 3.28
CA ALA A 155 11.69 -6.17 2.26
C ALA A 155 10.76 -7.24 2.90
N SER A 156 11.08 -7.69 4.11
CA SER A 156 10.36 -8.76 4.79
C SER A 156 8.98 -8.34 5.33
N GLU A 157 8.04 -9.30 5.41
CA GLU A 157 6.76 -9.06 6.08
C GLU A 157 6.95 -8.89 7.59
N PRO A 158 6.44 -7.81 8.21
CA PRO A 158 6.48 -7.69 9.65
C PRO A 158 5.67 -8.84 10.25
N GLY A 159 6.31 -9.64 11.10
CA GLY A 159 5.68 -10.76 11.78
C GLY A 159 4.35 -10.36 12.43
N ARG A 160 3.38 -11.28 12.37
CA ARG A 160 1.96 -11.16 12.77
C ARG A 160 1.69 -10.61 14.19
N TRP A 161 2.74 -10.35 14.98
CA TRP A 161 2.72 -9.94 16.39
C TRP A 161 3.20 -8.49 16.65
N GLY A 162 3.25 -7.63 15.63
CA GLY A 162 3.49 -6.19 15.81
C GLY A 162 2.21 -5.42 16.13
N PHE A 163 2.04 -4.97 17.38
CA PHE A 163 0.89 -4.18 17.88
C PHE A 163 0.77 -2.74 17.31
N LEU A 164 0.87 -2.53 16.00
CA LEU A 164 0.73 -1.23 15.35
C LEU A 164 -0.63 -1.10 14.64
N PRO A 165 -1.26 0.10 14.65
CA PRO A 165 -2.57 0.29 14.04
C PRO A 165 -2.49 0.06 12.52
N ALA A 166 -3.17 -1.00 12.07
CA ALA A 166 -2.94 -1.70 10.80
C ALA A 166 -3.69 -1.13 9.59
N SER A 167 -4.71 -0.29 9.77
CA SER A 167 -5.69 0.00 8.71
C SER A 167 -5.25 1.05 7.68
N LEU A 168 -4.21 1.86 7.97
CA LEU A 168 -3.74 2.93 7.07
C LEU A 168 -2.23 2.92 6.82
N ARG A 169 -1.52 1.94 7.38
CA ARG A 169 -0.11 1.67 7.11
C ARG A 169 0.09 0.79 5.87
N ARG A 170 -0.98 0.24 5.28
CA ARG A 170 -0.87 -0.86 4.31
C ARG A 170 -0.29 -0.43 2.96
N THR A 171 -0.78 0.66 2.36
CA THR A 171 -0.39 1.03 0.98
C THR A 171 1.06 1.48 0.87
N ASP A 172 1.45 2.46 1.69
CA ASP A 172 2.80 3.01 1.64
C ASP A 172 3.83 1.99 2.15
N ALA A 173 3.45 1.10 3.10
CA ALA A 173 4.35 0.04 3.54
C ALA A 173 4.51 -1.06 2.50
N VAL A 174 3.49 -1.38 1.70
CA VAL A 174 3.64 -2.35 0.61
C VAL A 174 4.56 -1.79 -0.47
N ALA A 175 4.33 -0.55 -0.92
CA ALA A 175 5.20 0.11 -1.91
C ALA A 175 6.64 0.31 -1.40
N ALA A 176 6.81 0.59 -0.10
CA ALA A 176 8.13 0.69 0.50
C ALA A 176 8.84 -0.68 0.56
N ARG A 177 8.09 -1.76 0.89
CA ARG A 177 8.61 -3.13 0.89
C ARG A 177 9.05 -3.56 -0.50
N SER A 178 8.22 -3.34 -1.52
CA SER A 178 8.57 -3.68 -2.90
C SER A 178 9.79 -2.88 -3.38
N SER A 179 9.86 -1.58 -3.07
CA SER A 179 11.04 -0.75 -3.35
C SER A 179 12.30 -1.27 -2.65
N ALA A 180 12.20 -1.64 -1.38
CA ALA A 180 13.32 -2.21 -0.61
C ALA A 180 13.77 -3.57 -1.18
N ALA A 181 12.82 -4.42 -1.57
CA ALA A 181 13.09 -5.69 -2.23
C ALA A 181 13.83 -5.50 -3.56
N SER A 182 13.39 -4.55 -4.39
CA SER A 182 14.06 -4.20 -5.65
C SER A 182 15.49 -3.71 -5.42
N ILE A 183 15.72 -2.88 -4.39
CA ILE A 183 17.08 -2.43 -4.03
C ILE A 183 17.95 -3.61 -3.59
N ALA A 184 17.42 -4.51 -2.76
CA ALA A 184 18.14 -5.69 -2.29
C ALA A 184 18.50 -6.64 -3.44
N VAL A 185 17.56 -6.92 -4.34
CA VAL A 185 17.77 -7.74 -5.55
C VAL A 185 18.88 -7.14 -6.40
N ALA A 186 18.85 -5.85 -6.66
CA ALA A 186 19.85 -5.21 -7.49
C ALA A 186 21.25 -5.15 -6.84
N CYS A 187 21.32 -4.97 -5.52
CA CYS A 187 22.59 -5.07 -4.79
C CYS A 187 23.16 -6.50 -4.85
N ARG A 188 22.30 -7.53 -4.73
CA ARG A 188 22.69 -8.93 -4.93
C ARG A 188 23.17 -9.17 -6.36
N PHE A 189 22.46 -8.66 -7.37
CA PHE A 189 22.83 -8.74 -8.78
C PHE A 189 24.21 -8.13 -9.05
N SER A 190 24.44 -6.89 -8.62
CA SER A 190 25.73 -6.19 -8.76
C SER A 190 26.87 -6.96 -8.10
N ARG A 191 26.63 -7.57 -6.93
CA ARG A 191 27.61 -8.41 -6.24
C ARG A 191 27.95 -9.69 -7.01
N VAL A 192 26.96 -10.40 -7.54
CA VAL A 192 27.18 -11.66 -8.29
C VAL A 192 27.86 -11.39 -9.63
N LEU A 193 27.48 -10.28 -10.29
CA LEU A 193 28.03 -9.92 -11.59
C LEU A 193 29.39 -9.21 -11.49
N GLY A 194 29.69 -8.56 -10.36
CA GLY A 194 30.85 -7.68 -10.21
C GLY A 194 30.69 -6.34 -10.93
N ALA A 195 29.47 -5.94 -11.27
CA ALA A 195 29.19 -4.72 -12.02
C ALA A 195 29.18 -3.46 -11.13
N PRO A 196 29.60 -2.28 -11.64
CA PRO A 196 29.56 -1.01 -10.93
C PRO A 196 28.16 -0.69 -10.38
N LEU A 197 28.03 -0.80 -9.05
CA LEU A 197 26.78 -0.63 -8.29
C LEU A 197 26.08 0.71 -8.57
N ALA A 198 26.83 1.78 -8.88
CA ALA A 198 26.24 3.10 -9.14
C ALA A 198 25.21 3.09 -10.28
N GLY A 199 25.52 2.48 -11.43
CA GLY A 199 24.60 2.44 -12.58
C GLY A 199 23.37 1.57 -12.31
N VAL A 200 23.56 0.47 -11.58
CA VAL A 200 22.48 -0.40 -11.11
C VAL A 200 21.54 0.35 -10.15
N LEU A 201 22.09 1.14 -9.22
CA LEU A 201 21.30 1.95 -8.30
C LEU A 201 20.52 3.06 -9.03
N ASP A 202 21.09 3.71 -10.05
CA ASP A 202 20.36 4.71 -10.83
C ASP A 202 19.16 4.12 -11.58
N ALA A 203 19.31 2.93 -12.16
CA ALA A 203 18.23 2.20 -12.80
C ALA A 203 17.06 1.92 -11.83
N ILE A 204 17.36 1.48 -10.61
CA ILE A 204 16.35 1.27 -9.57
C ILE A 204 15.73 2.58 -9.12
N GLY A 205 16.53 3.65 -9.00
CA GLY A 205 16.02 4.98 -8.66
C GLY A 205 14.92 5.41 -9.63
N GLY A 206 15.18 5.24 -10.94
CA GLY A 206 14.18 5.44 -11.98
C GLY A 206 12.97 4.52 -11.85
N ALA A 207 13.16 3.23 -11.57
CA ALA A 207 12.06 2.28 -11.38
C ALA A 207 11.19 2.62 -10.15
N ILE A 208 11.78 3.09 -9.05
CA ILE A 208 11.04 3.57 -7.88
C ILE A 208 10.25 4.82 -8.25
N ASP A 209 10.87 5.81 -8.91
CA ASP A 209 10.21 7.04 -9.32
C ASP A 209 9.04 6.76 -10.29
N ASP A 210 9.21 5.83 -11.22
CA ASP A 210 8.14 5.38 -12.14
C ASP A 210 6.98 4.71 -11.38
N ALA A 211 7.27 3.87 -10.38
CA ALA A 211 6.24 3.27 -9.52
C ALA A 211 5.49 4.34 -8.71
N GLN A 212 6.17 5.40 -8.26
CA GLN A 212 5.52 6.53 -7.61
C GLN A 212 4.62 7.32 -8.57
N ALA A 213 5.06 7.55 -9.82
CA ALA A 213 4.25 8.20 -10.84
C ALA A 213 2.97 7.42 -11.16
N VAL A 214 3.03 6.07 -11.17
CA VAL A 214 1.83 5.21 -11.33
C VAL A 214 0.84 5.41 -10.17
N GLU A 215 1.31 5.40 -8.92
CA GLU A 215 0.45 5.61 -7.76
C GLU A 215 -0.12 7.03 -7.71
N GLU A 216 0.65 8.04 -8.09
CA GLU A 216 0.17 9.43 -8.22
C GLU A 216 -0.91 9.56 -9.29
N ALA A 217 -0.70 8.97 -10.47
CA ALA A 217 -1.69 8.93 -11.53
C ALA A 217 -2.96 8.20 -11.09
N ARG A 218 -2.83 7.06 -10.38
CA ARG A 218 -3.95 6.33 -9.79
C ARG A 218 -4.72 7.18 -8.79
N ARG A 219 -4.04 7.96 -7.95
CA ARG A 219 -4.67 8.89 -7.00
C ARG A 219 -5.44 10.00 -7.71
N VAL A 220 -4.87 10.57 -8.76
CA VAL A 220 -5.53 11.61 -9.57
C VAL A 220 -6.75 11.01 -10.29
N ALA A 221 -6.60 9.86 -10.94
CA ALA A 221 -7.70 9.18 -11.65
C ALA A 221 -8.83 8.73 -10.71
N SER A 222 -8.49 8.19 -9.53
CA SER A 222 -9.49 7.75 -8.55
C SER A 222 -10.13 8.88 -7.74
N ALA A 223 -9.62 10.12 -7.83
CA ALA A 223 -10.15 11.25 -7.08
C ALA A 223 -11.62 11.53 -7.45
N GLY A 224 -11.98 11.54 -8.73
CA GLY A 224 -13.35 11.81 -9.19
C GLY A 224 -14.38 10.83 -8.60
N PRO A 225 -14.25 9.52 -8.85
CA PRO A 225 -15.18 8.51 -8.33
C PRO A 225 -15.25 8.48 -6.80
N LEU A 226 -14.11 8.63 -6.11
CA LEU A 226 -14.08 8.62 -4.65
C LEU A 226 -14.70 9.87 -4.04
N MET A 227 -14.63 11.02 -4.69
CA MET A 227 -15.30 12.23 -4.21
C MET A 227 -16.82 12.08 -4.31
N SER A 228 -17.36 11.55 -5.42
CA SER A 228 -18.79 11.25 -5.54
C SER A 228 -19.25 10.22 -4.51
N ALA A 229 -18.46 9.16 -4.29
CA ALA A 229 -18.76 8.16 -3.26
C ALA A 229 -18.75 8.76 -1.85
N ARG A 230 -17.82 9.69 -1.56
CA ARG A 230 -17.77 10.41 -0.27
C ARG A 230 -18.99 11.32 -0.08
N VAL A 231 -19.37 12.08 -1.10
CA VAL A 231 -20.56 12.95 -1.07
C VAL A 231 -21.82 12.13 -0.84
N LEU A 232 -22.01 11.05 -1.59
CA LEU A 232 -23.13 10.13 -1.43
C LEU A 232 -23.10 9.44 -0.06
N SER A 233 -21.92 9.16 0.48
CA SER A 233 -21.80 8.61 1.84
C SER A 233 -22.17 9.57 2.96
N ALA A 234 -22.13 10.88 2.68
CA ALA A 234 -22.56 11.93 3.58
C ALA A 234 -24.07 12.23 3.48
N LEU A 235 -24.74 11.71 2.46
CA LEU A 235 -26.16 11.97 2.17
C LEU A 235 -27.12 11.62 3.33
N PRO A 236 -26.91 10.53 4.10
CA PRO A 236 -27.73 10.26 5.30
C PRO A 236 -27.62 11.36 6.37
N PHE A 237 -26.45 11.99 6.52
CA PHE A 237 -26.29 13.11 7.46
C PHE A 237 -27.03 14.35 6.98
N VAL A 238 -27.01 14.62 5.67
CA VAL A 238 -27.79 15.72 5.08
C VAL A 238 -29.28 15.51 5.36
N GLY A 239 -29.78 14.27 5.27
CA GLY A 239 -31.15 13.92 5.63
C GLY A 239 -31.49 14.24 7.09
N ILE A 240 -30.62 13.88 8.03
CA ILE A 240 -30.80 14.18 9.47
C ILE A 240 -30.79 15.69 9.71
N VAL A 241 -29.85 16.43 9.11
CA VAL A 241 -29.76 17.89 9.25
C VAL A 241 -30.99 18.58 8.67
N ALA A 242 -31.46 18.15 7.50
CA ALA A 242 -32.68 18.68 6.88
C ALA A 242 -33.92 18.41 7.74
N ALA A 243 -34.03 17.23 8.35
CA ALA A 243 -35.11 16.91 9.28
C ALA A 243 -35.10 17.83 10.51
N CYS A 244 -33.94 18.04 11.13
CA CYS A 244 -33.79 19.00 12.22
C CYS A 244 -34.17 20.42 11.80
N ALA A 245 -33.78 20.86 10.60
CA ALA A 245 -34.06 22.19 10.08
C ALA A 245 -35.55 22.45 9.85
N LEU A 246 -36.32 21.39 9.54
CA LEU A 246 -37.78 21.44 9.38
C LEU A 246 -38.54 21.40 10.72
N GLY A 247 -37.82 21.36 11.86
CA GLY A 247 -38.42 21.29 13.19
C GLY A 247 -38.87 19.89 13.60
N ALA A 248 -38.70 18.88 12.74
CA ALA A 248 -38.87 17.49 13.13
C ALA A 248 -37.70 17.09 14.03
N SER A 249 -37.96 16.77 15.29
CA SER A 249 -36.99 16.23 16.26
C SER A 249 -36.67 14.76 15.90
N PRO A 250 -35.62 14.45 15.10
CA PRO A 250 -35.41 13.10 14.59
C PRO A 250 -35.10 12.14 15.74
N TRP A 251 -34.50 12.69 16.80
CA TRP A 251 -34.19 11.98 18.03
C TRP A 251 -35.44 11.42 18.70
N GLU A 252 -36.53 12.19 18.76
CA GLU A 252 -37.79 11.75 19.35
C GLU A 252 -38.43 10.64 18.52
N PHE A 253 -38.32 10.68 17.19
CA PHE A 253 -38.77 9.57 16.34
C PHE A 253 -37.93 8.30 16.54
N TYR A 254 -36.61 8.43 16.63
CA TYR A 254 -35.72 7.28 16.81
C TYR A 254 -35.85 6.63 18.19
N THR A 255 -36.05 7.41 19.25
CA THR A 255 -36.13 6.91 20.63
C THR A 255 -37.56 6.73 21.13
N GLY A 256 -38.56 7.30 20.45
CA GLY A 256 -39.95 7.36 20.94
C GLY A 256 -40.80 6.14 20.64
N GLY A 257 -40.40 5.25 19.73
CA GLY A 257 -41.19 4.07 19.38
C GLY A 257 -40.40 2.92 18.76
N LYS A 258 -40.92 1.68 18.93
CA LYS A 258 -40.29 0.44 18.41
C LYS A 258 -40.06 0.49 16.90
N ALA A 259 -41.00 1.06 16.14
CA ALA A 259 -40.87 1.21 14.69
C ALA A 259 -39.73 2.17 14.30
N GLY A 260 -39.57 3.29 15.02
CA GLY A 260 -38.51 4.27 14.78
C GLY A 260 -37.12 3.75 15.11
N SER A 261 -36.97 3.02 16.22
CA SER A 261 -35.71 2.36 16.59
C SER A 261 -35.29 1.26 15.61
N VAL A 262 -36.24 0.44 15.12
CA VAL A 262 -35.95 -0.58 14.08
C VAL A 262 -35.53 0.09 12.77
N CYS A 263 -36.20 1.18 12.38
CA CYS A 263 -35.83 1.95 11.19
C CYS A 263 -34.41 2.54 11.29
N ALA A 264 -34.08 3.15 12.43
CA ALA A 264 -32.75 3.69 12.70
C ALA A 264 -31.66 2.60 12.62
N LEU A 265 -31.91 1.43 13.20
CA LEU A 265 -30.99 0.30 13.13
C LEU A 265 -30.74 -0.14 11.69
N ILE A 266 -31.81 -0.33 10.91
CA ILE A 266 -31.71 -0.73 9.49
C ILE A 266 -30.88 0.29 8.72
N GLY A 267 -31.12 1.59 8.93
CA GLY A 267 -30.37 2.66 8.26
C GLY A 267 -28.88 2.67 8.62
N VAL A 268 -28.54 2.51 9.90
CA VAL A 268 -27.15 2.45 10.38
C VAL A 268 -26.44 1.20 9.86
N VAL A 269 -27.09 0.04 9.88
CA VAL A 269 -26.52 -1.22 9.36
C VAL A 269 -26.30 -1.13 7.84
N ALA A 270 -27.27 -0.63 7.09
CA ALA A 270 -27.14 -0.42 5.65
C ALA A 270 -25.99 0.55 5.31
N TRP A 271 -25.86 1.64 6.06
CA TRP A 271 -24.78 2.61 5.88
C TRP A 271 -23.39 2.00 6.16
N ILE A 272 -23.24 1.27 7.27
CA ILE A 272 -21.99 0.58 7.62
C ILE A 272 -21.67 -0.51 6.59
N ALA A 273 -22.66 -1.26 6.12
CA ALA A 273 -22.50 -2.27 5.08
C ALA A 273 -22.03 -1.65 3.76
N GLY A 274 -22.57 -0.47 3.38
CA GLY A 274 -22.10 0.30 2.22
C GLY A 274 -20.62 0.68 2.33
N ILE A 275 -20.21 1.24 3.47
CA ILE A 275 -18.80 1.62 3.72
C ILE A 275 -17.90 0.38 3.70
N ALA A 276 -18.31 -0.73 4.34
CA ALA A 276 -17.53 -1.97 4.40
C ALA A 276 -17.39 -2.63 3.03
N SER A 277 -18.45 -2.61 2.21
CA SER A 277 -18.44 -3.13 0.84
C SER A 277 -17.46 -2.34 -0.04
N CYS A 278 -17.54 -1.00 -0.02
CA CYS A 278 -16.60 -0.14 -0.74
C CYS A 278 -15.14 -0.41 -0.34
N ARG A 279 -14.86 -0.56 0.97
CA ARG A 279 -13.51 -0.91 1.46
C ARG A 279 -13.05 -2.27 0.95
N ARG A 280 -13.90 -3.30 0.98
CA ARG A 280 -13.57 -4.64 0.47
C ARG A 280 -13.26 -4.66 -1.03
N ILE A 281 -13.95 -3.87 -1.84
CA ILE A 281 -13.70 -3.79 -3.29
C ILE A 281 -12.34 -3.13 -3.53
N LEU A 282 -12.06 -2.03 -2.83
CA LEU A 282 -10.78 -1.33 -2.93
C LEU A 282 -9.60 -2.18 -2.45
N ASP A 283 -9.76 -2.96 -1.38
CA ASP A 283 -8.71 -3.85 -0.87
C ASP A 283 -8.44 -5.02 -1.83
N ARG A 284 -9.48 -5.60 -2.44
CA ARG A 284 -9.32 -6.69 -3.42
C ARG A 284 -8.59 -6.26 -4.69
N CYS A 285 -8.89 -5.08 -5.21
CA CYS A 285 -8.22 -4.55 -6.41
C CYS A 285 -6.76 -4.13 -6.16
N ARG A 286 -6.30 -4.08 -4.91
CA ARG A 286 -4.92 -3.75 -4.54
C ARG A 286 -4.05 -4.99 -4.33
N SER A 287 -4.62 -6.06 -3.77
CA SER A 287 -3.84 -7.28 -3.46
C SER A 287 -3.38 -8.08 -4.67
N SER A 288 -3.89 -7.79 -5.88
CA SER A 288 -3.51 -8.52 -7.10
C SER A 288 -2.21 -8.02 -7.75
N GLU A 289 -1.61 -6.94 -7.26
CA GLU A 289 -0.51 -6.24 -7.96
C GLU A 289 0.92 -6.64 -7.52
N ASP A 290 1.12 -7.37 -6.41
CA ASP A 290 2.42 -7.37 -5.67
C ASP A 290 3.21 -8.69 -5.55
N THR A 291 2.89 -9.77 -6.27
CA THR A 291 3.46 -11.12 -5.95
C THR A 291 4.60 -11.59 -6.85
N GLY A 292 5.28 -10.72 -7.60
CA GLY A 292 6.31 -11.14 -8.59
C GLY A 292 7.55 -10.25 -8.65
N VAL A 293 8.61 -10.79 -9.28
CA VAL A 293 9.76 -10.00 -9.76
C VAL A 293 9.25 -8.99 -10.77
N ASP A 294 9.75 -7.76 -10.73
CA ASP A 294 9.37 -6.70 -11.67
C ASP A 294 10.09 -6.91 -13.04
N PRO A 295 9.35 -7.23 -14.14
CA PRO A 295 9.95 -7.36 -15.47
C PRO A 295 10.74 -6.13 -15.94
N ALA A 296 10.29 -4.92 -15.63
CA ALA A 296 10.99 -3.70 -16.04
C ALA A 296 12.34 -3.59 -15.33
N LEU A 297 12.36 -3.83 -14.02
CA LEU A 297 13.58 -3.90 -13.23
C LEU A 297 14.53 -4.97 -13.76
N ALA A 298 14.01 -6.15 -14.11
CA ALA A 298 14.81 -7.24 -14.65
C ALA A 298 15.51 -6.83 -15.96
N CYS A 299 14.79 -6.17 -16.88
CA CYS A 299 15.35 -5.58 -18.10
C CYS A 299 16.43 -4.54 -17.80
N ASP A 300 16.22 -3.65 -16.82
CA ASP A 300 17.21 -2.62 -16.47
C ASP A 300 18.48 -3.22 -15.85
N LEU A 301 18.34 -4.23 -14.98
CA LEU A 301 19.47 -4.93 -14.37
C LEU A 301 20.31 -5.64 -15.42
N VAL A 302 19.67 -6.39 -16.32
CA VAL A 302 20.36 -7.06 -17.43
C VAL A 302 21.02 -6.02 -18.33
N ALA A 303 20.33 -4.94 -18.71
CA ALA A 303 20.92 -3.87 -19.52
C ALA A 303 22.16 -3.25 -18.85
N SER A 304 22.10 -2.99 -17.54
CA SER A 304 23.25 -2.50 -16.78
C SER A 304 24.39 -3.51 -16.76
N GLY A 305 24.09 -4.81 -16.60
CA GLY A 305 25.10 -5.87 -16.64
C GLY A 305 25.80 -5.99 -17.99
N LEU A 306 25.04 -5.95 -19.08
CA LEU A 306 25.57 -6.00 -20.45
C LEU A 306 26.41 -4.76 -20.77
N ALA A 307 25.98 -3.57 -20.34
CA ALA A 307 26.75 -2.33 -20.46
C ALA A 307 28.10 -2.39 -19.73
N CYS A 308 28.24 -3.26 -18.72
CA CYS A 308 29.49 -3.54 -18.02
C CYS A 308 30.34 -4.63 -18.68
N GLY A 309 29.92 -5.14 -19.84
CA GLY A 309 30.62 -6.16 -20.61
C GLY A 309 30.28 -7.60 -20.22
N ALA A 310 29.24 -7.84 -19.40
CA ALA A 310 28.80 -9.20 -19.13
C ALA A 310 28.21 -9.86 -20.39
N ALA A 311 28.46 -11.16 -20.56
CA ALA A 311 27.76 -11.95 -21.56
C ALA A 311 26.30 -12.18 -21.15
N ILE A 312 25.38 -12.31 -22.12
CA ILE A 312 23.95 -12.54 -21.89
C ILE A 312 23.70 -13.69 -20.89
N PRO A 313 24.28 -14.89 -21.06
CA PRO A 313 24.03 -15.98 -20.12
C PRO A 313 24.55 -15.68 -18.72
N ARG A 314 25.62 -14.89 -18.57
CA ARG A 314 26.16 -14.53 -17.24
C ARG A 314 25.28 -13.48 -16.55
N ALA A 315 24.72 -12.53 -17.30
CA ALA A 315 23.77 -11.56 -16.76
C ALA A 315 22.47 -12.24 -16.31
N LEU A 316 21.94 -13.19 -17.11
CA LEU A 316 20.75 -13.96 -16.75
C LEU A 316 20.97 -14.84 -15.51
N ASP A 317 22.13 -15.49 -15.40
CA ASP A 317 22.55 -16.29 -14.24
C ASP A 317 22.64 -15.44 -12.96
N ALA A 318 23.25 -14.26 -13.05
CA ALA A 318 23.35 -13.34 -11.93
C ALA A 318 21.97 -12.79 -11.50
N LEU A 319 21.07 -12.56 -12.45
CA LEU A 319 19.69 -12.15 -12.18
C LEU A 319 18.90 -13.28 -11.52
N ALA A 320 19.07 -14.52 -11.99
CA ALA A 320 18.44 -15.71 -11.43
C ALA A 320 18.84 -15.91 -9.96
N ASP A 321 20.13 -15.80 -9.65
CA ASP A 321 20.67 -15.85 -8.28
C ASP A 321 20.11 -14.72 -7.41
N ALA A 322 20.04 -13.50 -7.95
CA ALA A 322 19.58 -12.33 -7.20
C ALA A 322 18.08 -12.39 -6.84
N CYS A 323 17.26 -12.95 -7.74
CA CYS A 323 15.82 -13.13 -7.59
C CYS A 323 15.42 -14.50 -7.00
N ALA A 324 16.39 -15.39 -6.77
CA ALA A 324 16.20 -16.78 -6.37
C ALA A 324 15.22 -17.54 -7.30
N GLN A 325 15.43 -17.46 -8.62
CA GLN A 325 14.57 -18.08 -9.64
C GLN A 325 15.30 -19.16 -10.43
N GLU A 326 15.02 -20.42 -10.10
CA GLU A 326 15.68 -21.59 -10.69
C GLU A 326 15.42 -21.72 -12.21
N CYS A 327 14.20 -21.41 -12.68
CA CYS A 327 13.85 -21.46 -14.11
C CYS A 327 14.77 -20.57 -14.96
N LEU A 328 15.12 -19.37 -14.46
CA LEU A 328 16.00 -18.45 -15.19
C LEU A 328 17.46 -18.90 -15.16
N ALA A 329 17.89 -19.53 -14.06
CA ALA A 329 19.22 -20.13 -13.96
C ALA A 329 19.36 -21.28 -14.97
N TRP A 330 18.30 -22.08 -15.16
CA TRP A 330 18.26 -23.12 -16.19
C TRP A 330 18.38 -22.54 -17.61
N THR A 331 17.63 -21.49 -17.95
CA THR A 331 17.77 -20.79 -19.23
C THR A 331 19.20 -20.31 -19.47
N ALA A 332 19.82 -19.69 -18.47
CA ALA A 332 21.21 -19.24 -18.55
C ALA A 332 22.19 -20.41 -18.78
N ALA A 333 21.98 -21.55 -18.11
CA ALA A 333 22.79 -22.75 -18.29
C ALA A 333 22.61 -23.39 -19.68
N SER A 334 21.37 -23.52 -20.15
CA SER A 334 21.03 -24.08 -21.47
C SER A 334 21.66 -23.28 -22.61
N LEU A 335 21.60 -21.94 -22.54
CA LEU A 335 22.28 -21.07 -23.51
C LEU A 335 23.80 -21.26 -23.52
N ARG A 336 24.43 -21.54 -22.37
CA ARG A 336 25.88 -21.86 -22.30
C ARG A 336 26.20 -23.23 -22.90
N LEU A 337 25.27 -24.17 -22.86
CA LEU A 337 25.38 -25.50 -23.48
C LEU A 337 25.08 -25.48 -24.98
N GLY A 338 24.67 -24.33 -25.54
CA GLY A 338 24.43 -24.16 -26.97
C GLY A 338 23.06 -24.66 -27.43
N THR A 339 22.07 -24.76 -26.53
CA THR A 339 20.68 -25.02 -26.92
C THR A 339 20.14 -23.90 -27.81
N THR A 340 19.09 -24.18 -28.58
CA THR A 340 18.44 -23.11 -29.36
C THR A 340 17.83 -22.06 -28.44
N TRP A 341 17.64 -20.85 -28.96
CA TRP A 341 16.99 -19.77 -28.21
C TRP A 341 15.59 -20.16 -27.77
N ALA A 342 14.76 -20.74 -28.66
CA ALA A 342 13.41 -21.17 -28.33
C ALA A 342 13.38 -22.21 -27.19
N ASP A 343 14.23 -23.25 -27.28
CA ASP A 343 14.24 -24.33 -26.29
C ASP A 343 14.76 -23.85 -24.92
N ALA A 344 15.71 -22.90 -24.90
CA ALA A 344 16.26 -22.38 -23.64
C ALA A 344 15.23 -21.63 -22.78
N TRP A 345 14.16 -21.11 -23.41
CA TRP A 345 13.15 -20.29 -22.75
C TRP A 345 11.79 -20.99 -22.58
N GLU A 346 11.66 -22.28 -22.93
CA GLU A 346 10.40 -23.04 -22.90
C GLU A 346 9.71 -23.02 -21.51
N ASP A 347 10.48 -23.26 -20.44
CA ASP A 347 9.97 -23.33 -19.05
C ASP A 347 10.10 -22.00 -18.29
N THR A 348 10.16 -20.85 -18.99
CA THR A 348 10.40 -19.56 -18.34
C THR A 348 9.11 -18.92 -17.79
N PRO A 349 9.17 -18.26 -16.63
CA PRO A 349 8.00 -17.62 -16.04
C PRO A 349 7.57 -16.42 -16.87
N ALA A 350 6.26 -16.12 -16.86
CA ALA A 350 5.68 -15.08 -17.73
C ALA A 350 6.30 -13.68 -17.57
N TRP A 351 6.80 -13.35 -16.37
CA TRP A 351 7.48 -12.08 -16.13
C TRP A 351 8.81 -11.94 -16.88
N ALA A 352 9.41 -13.04 -17.34
CA ALA A 352 10.69 -13.04 -18.06
C ALA A 352 10.51 -12.91 -19.59
N HIS A 353 9.29 -12.97 -20.13
CA HIS A 353 9.05 -12.79 -21.57
C HIS A 353 9.61 -11.47 -22.14
N PRO A 354 9.50 -10.30 -21.46
CA PRO A 354 10.11 -9.07 -21.96
C PRO A 354 11.63 -9.15 -22.12
N LEU A 355 12.32 -9.97 -21.29
CA LEU A 355 13.75 -10.23 -21.42
C LEU A 355 14.04 -11.15 -22.61
N HIS A 356 13.24 -12.20 -22.79
CA HIS A 356 13.32 -13.07 -23.97
C HIS A 356 13.24 -12.24 -25.26
N ASP A 357 12.18 -11.46 -25.40
CA ASP A 357 11.93 -10.68 -26.63
C ASP A 357 13.01 -9.63 -26.87
N ALA A 358 13.55 -9.04 -25.80
CA ALA A 358 14.58 -8.02 -25.92
C ALA A 358 15.95 -8.56 -26.33
N LEU A 359 16.28 -9.79 -25.93
CA LEU A 359 17.59 -10.38 -26.10
C LEU A 359 17.70 -11.26 -27.35
N GLU A 360 16.58 -11.73 -27.91
CA GLU A 360 16.54 -12.64 -29.05
C GLU A 360 17.36 -12.12 -30.24
N ALA A 361 17.14 -10.86 -30.64
CA ALA A 361 17.85 -10.25 -31.76
C ALA A 361 19.36 -10.11 -31.50
N SER A 362 19.75 -9.87 -30.24
CA SER A 362 21.15 -9.77 -29.84
C SER A 362 21.83 -11.14 -29.90
N TRP A 363 21.14 -12.20 -29.48
CA TRP A 363 21.65 -13.57 -29.51
C TRP A 363 21.74 -14.14 -30.94
N THR A 364 20.73 -13.90 -31.77
CA THR A 364 20.64 -14.48 -33.12
C THR A 364 21.42 -13.72 -34.17
N CYS A 365 21.45 -12.38 -34.08
CA CYS A 365 22.02 -11.50 -35.09
C CYS A 365 23.19 -10.64 -34.58
N GLY A 366 23.56 -10.73 -33.29
CA GLY A 366 24.66 -9.95 -32.71
C GLY A 366 24.36 -8.45 -32.54
N SER A 367 23.08 -8.05 -32.55
CA SER A 367 22.70 -6.65 -32.35
C SER A 367 22.91 -6.18 -30.90
N ALA A 368 23.04 -4.87 -30.70
CA ALA A 368 23.21 -4.26 -29.39
C ALA A 368 21.88 -4.33 -28.59
N PRO A 369 21.82 -5.02 -27.43
CA PRO A 369 20.58 -5.32 -26.72
C PRO A 369 20.04 -4.15 -25.88
N GLU A 370 20.83 -3.11 -25.61
CA GLU A 370 20.55 -2.10 -24.60
C GLU A 370 19.30 -1.28 -24.92
N ILE A 371 19.11 -0.90 -26.19
CA ILE A 371 17.95 -0.12 -26.63
C ILE A 371 16.66 -0.95 -26.54
N MET A 372 16.72 -2.24 -26.89
CA MET A 372 15.55 -3.11 -26.84
C MET A 372 15.16 -3.40 -25.40
N LEU A 373 16.12 -3.67 -24.52
CA LEU A 373 15.89 -3.84 -23.08
C LEU A 373 15.26 -2.57 -22.46
N ALA A 374 15.81 -1.39 -22.77
CA ALA A 374 15.24 -0.12 -22.32
C ALA A 374 13.82 0.10 -22.88
N ARG A 375 13.53 -0.39 -24.09
CA ARG A 375 12.20 -0.31 -24.70
C ARG A 375 11.20 -1.25 -24.04
N CYS A 376 11.57 -2.49 -23.77
CA CYS A 376 10.75 -3.44 -23.04
C CYS A 376 10.47 -2.97 -21.62
N ALA A 377 11.49 -2.45 -20.91
CA ALA A 377 11.30 -1.86 -19.58
C ALA A 377 10.32 -0.67 -19.62
N ALA A 378 10.51 0.26 -20.56
CA ALA A 378 9.59 1.40 -20.72
C ALA A 378 8.17 0.97 -21.12
N TRP A 379 8.04 -0.08 -21.94
CA TRP A 379 6.73 -0.64 -22.32
C TRP A 379 6.01 -1.21 -21.11
N GLU A 380 6.68 -2.05 -20.31
CA GLU A 380 6.11 -2.64 -19.09
C GLU A 380 5.63 -1.58 -18.11
N ARG A 381 6.43 -0.52 -17.88
CA ARG A 381 6.04 0.59 -17.00
C ARG A 381 4.82 1.35 -17.53
N ARG A 382 4.72 1.57 -18.84
CA ARG A 382 3.55 2.22 -19.47
C ARG A 382 2.31 1.34 -19.43
N THR A 383 2.45 0.04 -19.67
CA THR A 383 1.34 -0.93 -19.60
C THR A 383 0.78 -0.95 -18.18
N ARG A 384 1.63 -0.98 -17.15
CA ARG A 384 1.16 -0.87 -15.75
C ARG A 384 0.44 0.45 -15.45
N LEU A 385 0.93 1.56 -15.99
CA LEU A 385 0.25 2.85 -15.84
C LEU A 385 -1.13 2.84 -16.50
N ALA A 386 -1.23 2.31 -17.72
CA ALA A 386 -2.48 2.17 -18.44
C ALA A 386 -3.45 1.23 -17.71
N ASP A 387 -2.99 0.06 -17.28
CA ASP A 387 -3.77 -0.90 -16.50
C ASP A 387 -4.28 -0.30 -15.18
N ALA A 388 -3.43 0.48 -14.49
CA ALA A 388 -3.84 1.19 -13.28
C ALA A 388 -4.94 2.22 -13.54
N GLN A 389 -4.89 2.91 -14.69
CA GLN A 389 -5.94 3.84 -15.13
C GLN A 389 -7.23 3.11 -15.49
N THR A 390 -7.16 2.05 -16.30
CA THR A 390 -8.33 1.23 -16.66
C THR A 390 -8.98 0.62 -15.42
N ARG A 391 -8.19 0.09 -14.47
CA ARG A 391 -8.71 -0.39 -13.18
C ARG A 391 -9.36 0.71 -12.36
N ALA A 392 -8.84 1.95 -12.40
CA ALA A 392 -9.47 3.08 -11.73
C ALA A 392 -10.82 3.45 -12.36
N GLU A 393 -10.95 3.33 -13.68
CA GLU A 393 -12.22 3.50 -14.40
C GLU A 393 -13.21 2.38 -14.09
N GLU A 394 -12.79 1.12 -14.12
CA GLU A 394 -13.62 -0.03 -13.74
C GLU A 394 -14.12 0.06 -12.29
N LEU A 395 -13.26 0.57 -11.39
CA LEU A 395 -13.63 0.83 -10.00
C LEU A 395 -14.81 1.78 -9.91
N SER A 396 -14.91 2.79 -10.79
CA SER A 396 -16.05 3.72 -10.79
C SER A 396 -17.36 2.99 -11.07
N VAL A 397 -17.39 2.11 -12.08
CA VAL A 397 -18.57 1.31 -12.45
C VAL A 397 -18.93 0.34 -11.34
N ARG A 398 -17.94 -0.36 -10.78
CA ARG A 398 -18.13 -1.32 -9.69
C ARG A 398 -18.53 -0.67 -8.36
N LEU A 399 -18.20 0.61 -8.15
CA LEU A 399 -18.55 1.34 -6.95
C LEU A 399 -20.00 1.83 -6.98
N VAL A 400 -20.55 2.23 -8.14
CA VAL A 400 -21.90 2.81 -8.24
C VAL A 400 -22.99 1.83 -7.78
N GLY A 401 -22.92 0.56 -8.19
CA GLY A 401 -23.91 -0.46 -7.83
C GLY A 401 -24.11 -0.65 -6.31
N PRO A 402 -23.09 -1.05 -5.55
CA PRO A 402 -23.20 -1.19 -4.10
C PRO A 402 -23.53 0.14 -3.42
N LEU A 403 -23.08 1.27 -3.96
CA LEU A 403 -23.43 2.57 -3.40
C LEU A 403 -24.95 2.82 -3.48
N GLY A 404 -25.57 2.56 -4.63
CA GLY A 404 -27.02 2.68 -4.77
C GLY A 404 -27.78 1.75 -3.82
N VAL A 405 -27.38 0.47 -3.75
CA VAL A 405 -28.07 -0.56 -2.96
C VAL A 405 -27.99 -0.33 -1.45
N PHE A 406 -26.87 0.20 -0.94
CA PHE A 406 -26.69 0.40 0.50
C PHE A 406 -27.03 1.80 1.00
N PHE A 407 -26.78 2.86 0.21
CA PHE A 407 -27.02 4.23 0.66
C PHE A 407 -28.46 4.70 0.47
N LEU A 408 -29.18 4.19 -0.53
CA LEU A 408 -30.58 4.55 -0.76
C LEU A 408 -31.49 4.09 0.40
N PRO A 409 -31.41 2.83 0.88
CA PRO A 409 -32.17 2.41 2.08
C PRO A 409 -31.73 3.17 3.34
N ALA A 410 -30.44 3.46 3.48
CA ALA A 410 -29.94 4.24 4.62
C ALA A 410 -30.51 5.66 4.65
N PHE A 411 -30.59 6.33 3.49
CA PHE A 411 -31.18 7.66 3.37
C PHE A 411 -32.69 7.66 3.60
N LEU A 412 -33.41 6.69 3.05
CA LEU A 412 -34.84 6.52 3.29
C LEU A 412 -35.13 6.34 4.78
N ALA A 413 -34.37 5.46 5.45
CA ALA A 413 -34.57 5.15 6.85
C ALA A 413 -34.13 6.28 7.80
N LEU A 414 -32.99 6.93 7.54
CA LEU A 414 -32.41 7.95 8.43
C LEU A 414 -32.78 9.40 8.08
N GLY A 415 -33.32 9.65 6.89
CA GLY A 415 -33.67 10.99 6.42
C GLY A 415 -35.15 11.16 6.21
N ILE A 416 -35.75 10.31 5.36
CA ILE A 416 -37.13 10.48 4.90
C ILE A 416 -38.15 9.97 5.93
N ALA A 417 -37.91 8.83 6.57
CA ALA A 417 -38.88 8.25 7.51
C ALA A 417 -39.26 9.19 8.69
N PRO A 418 -38.32 9.91 9.34
CA PRO A 418 -38.67 10.90 10.37
C PRO A 418 -39.54 12.05 9.83
N LEU A 419 -39.26 12.51 8.60
CA LEU A 419 -40.02 13.58 7.96
C LEU A 419 -41.47 13.15 7.66
N LEU A 420 -41.64 11.94 7.13
CA LEU A 420 -42.98 11.38 6.88
C LEU A 420 -43.76 11.19 8.19
N ALA A 421 -43.10 10.73 9.25
CA ALA A 421 -43.74 10.58 10.55
C ALA A 421 -44.19 11.93 11.12
N TYR A 422 -43.35 12.97 11.00
CA TYR A 422 -43.70 14.33 11.42
C TYR A 422 -44.89 14.89 10.62
N LEU A 423 -44.89 14.71 9.30
CA LEU A 423 -46.01 15.15 8.45
C LEU A 423 -47.31 14.41 8.77
N MET A 424 -47.26 13.09 8.97
CA MET A 424 -48.44 12.30 9.34
C MET A 424 -48.99 12.72 10.71
N ALA A 425 -48.12 12.93 11.71
CA ALA A 425 -48.51 13.40 13.02
C ALA A 425 -49.14 14.81 12.98
N GLY A 426 -48.69 15.67 12.06
CA GLY A 426 -49.27 16.99 11.84
C GLY A 426 -50.61 17.01 11.09
N ILE A 427 -51.03 15.91 10.47
CA ILE A 427 -52.34 15.78 9.79
C ILE A 427 -53.41 15.18 10.71
N GLU A 428 -53.00 14.39 11.71
CA GLU A 428 -53.91 13.80 12.72
C GLU A 428 -54.23 14.75 13.89
N ALA A 429 -53.59 15.93 13.95
CA ALA A 429 -53.85 17.00 14.90
C ALA A 429 -54.68 18.11 14.26
#